data_AF-A0A149ZYR8-F1
#
_entry.id   AF-A0A149ZYR8-F1
#
_cell.length_a   1.000
_cell.length_b   1.000
_cell.length_c   1.000
_cell.angle_alpha   90.00
_cell.angle_beta   90.00
_cell.angle_gamma   90.00
#
_symmetry.space_group_name_H-M   'P 1'
#
loop_
_entity.id
_entity.type
_entity.pdbx_description
1 polymer ?
#
loop_
_entity_poly.entity_id
_entity_poly.type
_entity_poly.pdbx_seq_one_letter_code
_entity_poly.pdbx_strand_id
1 'polypeptide(L)'
;MTGGRDEATIDWVEAARVRCDPQALEDLWAAVPEPMRLACFAESSVPPEYAGAFCHDGTWRAGVDLSQLPEPMRREVAWCVFRIIELGGKIPTPGLSMLVRRLVEVIADRAGQAPASLLGLPVRDWCQQIQRAVHRRRGRLPAVTTMKNIRCLLTRMMRLLVTASDTGPWWQRDRWNPVEDNRIPLREHEPMGRYSVRFDRIGTRWLRCGLQWHCKVGLETGSLSWSTVHRRIVAVVEFDGFLGGRGVEGPWLVDHAAGTRALMLEFLGHLRARPVTRGRRTGQRLSPESVQHRASDVEQFYLFMTDNKDAAAAALAEPGWLRLGPEHASFYRRGELPGKPRPRLDGQVIDDDAMTRIMGGLDLLGAAVGDGGFGDEQAMRITMLVALLGRRVSEICLLDRDPLLPLSPTTPSSPGDPAADGDEQGLVAKLRYQQTKIDGAPDTIPVHAEVVAIIREQQQWAQRFLAEHGAPGRTPNTCSWPR
;
A
#
# COMPACT_ATOMS: atom_id res chain seq x y z
N MET A 1 -19.01 -8.91 0.98
CA MET A 1 -18.45 -7.96 1.99
C MET A 1 -17.52 -6.88 1.40
N THR A 2 -17.65 -6.53 0.11
CA THR A 2 -16.86 -5.46 -0.55
C THR A 2 -17.49 -4.07 -0.43
N GLY A 3 -18.78 -3.97 -0.10
CA GLY A 3 -19.54 -2.70 0.00
C GLY A 3 -18.95 -1.70 1.00
N GLY A 4 -18.55 -2.14 2.20
CA GLY A 4 -18.01 -1.24 3.22
C GLY A 4 -16.61 -0.66 2.94
N ARG A 5 -15.85 -1.20 1.97
CA ARG A 5 -14.58 -0.57 1.53
C ARG A 5 -14.82 0.59 0.56
N ASP A 6 -15.82 0.44 -0.31
CA ASP A 6 -16.18 1.45 -1.29
C ASP A 6 -16.83 2.65 -0.60
N GLU A 7 -17.77 2.43 0.33
CA GLU A 7 -18.47 3.50 1.06
C GLU A 7 -17.51 4.36 1.88
N ALA A 8 -16.64 3.76 2.69
CA ALA A 8 -15.68 4.55 3.46
C ALA A 8 -14.62 5.26 2.58
N THR A 9 -14.35 4.74 1.37
CA THR A 9 -13.51 5.47 0.41
C THR A 9 -14.25 6.70 -0.12
N ILE A 10 -15.54 6.58 -0.40
CA ILE A 10 -16.39 7.68 -0.85
C ILE A 10 -16.48 8.77 0.22
N ASP A 11 -16.75 8.40 1.47
CA ASP A 11 -16.90 9.36 2.58
C ASP A 11 -15.61 10.17 2.79
N TRP A 12 -14.44 9.53 2.66
CA TRP A 12 -13.15 10.22 2.70
C TRP A 12 -12.94 11.17 1.51
N VAL A 13 -13.25 10.74 0.28
CA VAL A 13 -13.15 11.61 -0.91
C VAL A 13 -14.01 12.85 -0.72
N GLU A 14 -15.22 12.67 -0.17
CA GLU A 14 -16.17 13.75 0.08
C GLU A 14 -15.65 14.75 1.11
N ALA A 15 -15.11 14.28 2.24
CA ALA A 15 -14.55 15.14 3.28
C ALA A 15 -13.33 15.94 2.79
N ALA A 16 -12.45 15.33 1.99
CA ALA A 16 -11.21 15.97 1.55
C ALA A 16 -11.42 16.95 0.36
N ARG A 17 -12.57 16.87 -0.33
CA ARG A 17 -12.92 17.77 -1.43
C ARG A 17 -13.02 19.24 -1.04
N VAL A 18 -13.42 19.53 0.20
CA VAL A 18 -13.58 20.90 0.71
C VAL A 18 -12.24 21.66 0.79
N ARG A 19 -11.11 20.92 0.81
CA ARG A 19 -9.76 21.50 0.89
C ARG A 19 -9.03 21.58 -0.45
N CYS A 20 -9.69 21.21 -1.54
CA CYS A 20 -9.08 21.23 -2.86
C CYS A 20 -9.02 22.66 -3.40
N ASP A 21 -7.84 23.07 -3.87
CA ASP A 21 -7.68 24.36 -4.54
C ASP A 21 -8.18 24.28 -6.00
N PRO A 22 -9.15 25.12 -6.41
CA PRO A 22 -9.57 25.20 -7.81
C PRO A 22 -8.44 25.57 -8.79
N GLN A 23 -7.41 26.28 -8.33
CA GLN A 23 -6.26 26.68 -9.16
C GLN A 23 -5.29 25.51 -9.40
N ALA A 24 -5.32 24.47 -8.56
CA ALA A 24 -4.47 23.29 -8.73
C ALA A 24 -4.67 22.61 -10.10
N LEU A 25 -5.82 22.79 -10.75
CA LEU A 25 -6.08 22.19 -12.05
C LEU A 25 -5.08 22.64 -13.12
N GLU A 26 -4.60 23.89 -13.08
CA GLU A 26 -3.59 24.35 -14.05
C GLU A 26 -2.26 23.62 -13.85
N ASP A 27 -1.83 23.43 -12.60
CA ASP A 27 -0.62 22.68 -12.27
C ASP A 27 -0.76 21.19 -12.62
N LEU A 28 -1.91 20.58 -12.33
CA LEU A 28 -2.21 19.21 -12.72
C LEU A 28 -2.17 19.07 -14.24
N TRP A 29 -2.79 20.00 -14.97
CA TRP A 29 -2.80 19.98 -16.42
C TRP A 29 -1.41 20.17 -17.03
N ALA A 30 -0.60 21.07 -16.46
CA ALA A 30 0.79 21.26 -16.86
C ALA A 30 1.62 19.99 -16.68
N ALA A 31 1.36 19.19 -15.65
CA ALA A 31 2.02 17.90 -15.41
C ALA A 31 1.65 16.80 -16.42
N VAL A 32 0.55 16.94 -17.18
CA VAL A 32 0.23 16.00 -18.27
C VAL A 32 1.19 16.26 -19.44
N PRO A 33 1.90 15.23 -19.95
CA PRO A 33 2.73 15.34 -21.14
C PRO A 33 1.93 15.87 -22.32
N GLU A 34 2.52 16.78 -23.10
CA GLU A 34 1.84 17.41 -24.24
C GLU A 34 1.19 16.40 -25.21
N PRO A 35 1.83 15.26 -25.58
CA PRO A 35 1.19 14.25 -26.43
C PRO A 35 -0.03 13.55 -25.81
N MET A 36 -0.17 13.60 -24.49
CA MET A 36 -1.29 13.01 -23.74
C MET A 36 -2.40 14.02 -23.40
N ARG A 37 -2.26 15.29 -23.80
CA ARG A 37 -3.28 16.35 -23.63
C ARG A 37 -4.39 16.24 -24.68
N LEU A 38 -5.00 15.06 -24.77
CA LEU A 38 -5.92 14.69 -25.83
C LEU A 38 -7.38 15.00 -25.48
N ALA A 39 -8.14 15.45 -26.49
CA ALA A 39 -9.59 15.52 -26.39
C ALA A 39 -10.27 14.15 -26.63
N CYS A 40 -9.61 13.24 -27.36
CA CYS A 40 -10.09 11.89 -27.62
C CYS A 40 -8.95 10.88 -27.45
N PHE A 41 -9.16 9.86 -26.62
CA PHE A 41 -8.23 8.76 -26.42
C PHE A 41 -8.61 7.60 -27.34
N ALA A 42 -7.86 7.41 -28.42
CA ALA A 42 -8.04 6.35 -29.41
C ALA A 42 -6.69 5.76 -29.81
N GLU A 43 -6.70 4.60 -30.44
CA GLU A 43 -5.48 3.93 -30.94
C GLU A 43 -4.64 4.82 -31.88
N SER A 44 -5.29 5.71 -32.65
CA SER A 44 -4.62 6.64 -33.57
C SER A 44 -4.09 7.91 -32.91
N SER A 45 -4.55 8.27 -31.71
CA SER A 45 -4.21 9.53 -31.04
C SER A 45 -3.31 9.34 -29.83
N VAL A 46 -3.39 8.18 -29.16
CA VAL A 46 -2.55 7.86 -28.00
C VAL A 46 -1.16 7.45 -28.50
N PRO A 47 -0.08 8.07 -27.99
CA PRO A 47 1.27 7.70 -28.38
C PRO A 47 1.55 6.19 -28.14
N PRO A 48 2.30 5.52 -29.03
CA PRO A 48 2.54 4.08 -28.96
C PRO A 48 3.06 3.60 -27.61
N GLU A 49 3.86 4.42 -26.92
CA GLU A 49 4.35 4.11 -25.59
C GLU A 49 3.19 3.94 -24.59
N TYR A 50 2.17 4.80 -24.60
CA TYR A 50 1.06 4.71 -23.66
C TYR A 50 -0.03 3.72 -24.08
N ALA A 51 -0.04 3.26 -25.34
CA ALA A 51 -1.08 2.39 -25.89
C ALA A 51 -1.26 1.12 -25.05
N GLY A 52 -0.16 0.51 -24.57
CA GLY A 52 -0.19 -0.68 -23.72
C GLY A 52 -1.00 -0.51 -22.44
N ALA A 53 -1.20 0.71 -21.94
CA ALA A 53 -1.95 0.96 -20.71
C ALA A 53 -3.48 0.90 -20.88
N PHE A 54 -4.00 0.89 -22.10
CA PHE A 54 -5.42 0.80 -22.39
C PHE A 54 -5.87 -0.64 -22.62
N CYS A 55 -7.03 -1.02 -22.09
CA CYS A 55 -7.61 -2.33 -22.38
C CYS A 55 -8.07 -2.37 -23.84
N HIS A 56 -7.49 -3.28 -24.64
CA HIS A 56 -7.75 -3.43 -26.06
C HIS A 56 -9.03 -4.27 -26.27
N ASP A 57 -10.13 -3.60 -26.58
CA ASP A 57 -11.36 -4.22 -27.05
C ASP A 57 -12.02 -3.36 -28.14
N GLY A 58 -13.24 -3.72 -28.58
CA GLY A 58 -13.95 -2.96 -29.61
C GLY A 58 -14.19 -1.49 -29.26
N THR A 59 -14.23 -1.11 -27.98
CA THR A 59 -14.37 0.30 -27.56
C THR A 59 -13.07 1.10 -27.68
N TRP A 60 -11.92 0.44 -27.64
CA TRP A 60 -10.62 1.08 -27.86
C TRP A 60 -10.47 1.58 -29.30
N ARG A 61 -10.94 0.80 -30.28
CA ARG A 61 -10.95 1.20 -31.70
C ARG A 61 -11.86 2.39 -31.97
N ALA A 62 -12.98 2.48 -31.26
CA ALA A 62 -13.93 3.60 -31.40
C ALA A 62 -13.43 4.89 -30.72
N GLY A 63 -12.50 4.78 -29.77
CA GLY A 63 -11.99 5.88 -28.98
C GLY A 63 -12.94 6.35 -27.86
N VAL A 64 -12.36 7.10 -26.92
CA VAL A 64 -13.07 7.77 -25.83
C VAL A 64 -12.98 9.28 -26.05
N ASP A 65 -14.05 9.87 -26.56
CA ASP A 65 -14.16 11.31 -26.80
C ASP A 65 -14.62 12.07 -25.55
N LEU A 66 -13.81 13.03 -25.09
CA LEU A 66 -14.09 13.91 -23.95
C LEU A 66 -14.60 15.29 -24.38
N SER A 67 -14.71 15.57 -25.69
CA SER A 67 -15.05 16.90 -26.23
C SER A 67 -16.39 17.45 -25.74
N GLN A 68 -17.32 16.56 -25.38
CA GLN A 68 -18.66 16.88 -24.90
C GLN A 68 -18.72 17.23 -23.40
N LEU A 69 -17.60 17.10 -22.67
CA LEU A 69 -17.51 17.51 -21.28
C LEU A 69 -17.09 19.00 -21.18
N PRO A 70 -17.52 19.71 -20.12
CA PRO A 70 -16.96 21.02 -19.79
C PRO A 70 -15.43 20.96 -19.73
N GLU A 71 -14.77 22.03 -20.19
CA GLU A 71 -13.31 22.06 -20.29
C GLU A 71 -12.58 21.65 -18.99
N PRO A 72 -12.96 22.17 -17.79
CA PRO A 72 -12.26 21.78 -16.57
C PRO A 72 -12.37 20.28 -16.30
N MET A 73 -13.58 19.71 -16.43
CA MET A 73 -13.82 18.28 -16.28
C MET A 73 -13.05 17.44 -17.30
N ARG A 74 -12.93 17.90 -18.55
CA ARG A 74 -12.12 17.23 -19.57
C ARG A 74 -10.64 17.15 -19.15
N ARG A 75 -10.07 18.26 -18.67
CA ARG A 75 -8.67 18.31 -18.18
C ARG A 75 -8.48 17.38 -16.97
N GLU A 76 -9.43 17.37 -16.04
CA GLU A 76 -9.42 16.48 -14.87
C GLU A 76 -9.45 14.99 -15.27
N VAL A 77 -10.32 14.61 -16.20
CA VAL A 77 -10.43 13.22 -16.69
C VAL A 77 -9.14 12.82 -17.40
N ALA A 78 -8.61 13.66 -18.29
CA ALA A 78 -7.37 13.40 -19.01
C ALA A 78 -6.17 13.29 -18.06
N TRP A 79 -6.08 14.17 -17.06
CA TRP A 79 -5.07 14.07 -16.00
C TRP A 79 -5.23 12.79 -15.20
N CYS A 80 -6.44 12.39 -14.82
CA CYS A 80 -6.68 11.13 -14.12
C CYS A 80 -6.25 9.91 -14.94
N VAL A 81 -6.51 9.92 -16.25
CA VAL A 81 -6.06 8.87 -17.17
C VAL A 81 -4.54 8.79 -17.15
N PHE A 82 -3.85 9.91 -17.37
CA PHE A 82 -2.39 9.96 -17.32
C PHE A 82 -1.83 9.50 -15.97
N ARG A 83 -2.37 10.02 -14.85
CA ARG A 83 -1.94 9.65 -13.50
C ARG A 83 -2.16 8.17 -13.21
N ILE A 84 -3.25 7.56 -13.70
CA ILE A 84 -3.45 6.11 -13.56
C ILE A 84 -2.33 5.33 -14.26
N ILE A 85 -1.96 5.76 -15.47
CA ILE A 85 -0.91 5.12 -16.29
C ILE A 85 0.45 5.28 -15.61
N GLU A 86 0.77 6.49 -15.15
CA GLU A 86 2.01 6.82 -14.43
C GLU A 86 2.19 5.95 -13.17
N LEU A 87 1.09 5.69 -12.45
CA LEU A 87 1.10 4.79 -11.29
C LEU A 87 1.22 3.30 -11.67
N GLY A 88 1.23 2.96 -12.95
CA GLY A 88 1.32 1.61 -13.51
C GLY A 88 -0.03 0.89 -13.59
N GLY A 89 -1.13 1.61 -13.54
CA GLY A 89 -2.47 1.06 -13.69
C GLY A 89 -2.93 0.99 -15.15
N LYS A 90 -3.87 0.09 -15.44
CA LYS A 90 -4.56 0.04 -16.73
C LYS A 90 -5.82 0.90 -16.74
N ILE A 91 -6.19 1.38 -17.93
CA ILE A 91 -7.42 2.12 -18.21
C ILE A 91 -8.49 1.15 -18.74
N PRO A 92 -9.59 0.91 -17.99
CA PRO A 92 -10.69 0.10 -18.48
C PRO A 92 -11.50 0.89 -19.52
N THR A 93 -11.13 0.79 -20.79
CA THR A 93 -11.69 1.59 -21.90
C THR A 93 -13.23 1.56 -21.97
N PRO A 94 -13.93 0.40 -21.84
CA PRO A 94 -15.39 0.40 -21.81
C PRO A 94 -15.97 1.13 -20.60
N GLY A 95 -15.30 1.01 -19.45
CA GLY A 95 -15.68 1.68 -18.22
C GLY A 95 -15.54 3.19 -18.33
N LEU A 96 -14.44 3.65 -18.95
CA LEU A 96 -14.18 5.06 -19.20
C LEU A 96 -15.17 5.65 -20.21
N SER A 97 -15.35 5.01 -21.37
CA SER A 97 -16.32 5.42 -22.39
C SER A 97 -17.74 5.52 -21.81
N MET A 98 -18.13 4.51 -21.02
CA MET A 98 -19.42 4.51 -20.33
C MET A 98 -19.53 5.66 -19.33
N LEU A 99 -18.50 5.88 -18.49
CA LEU A 99 -18.48 6.97 -17.52
C LEU A 99 -18.66 8.33 -18.21
N VAL A 100 -17.84 8.62 -19.22
CA VAL A 100 -17.89 9.89 -19.97
C VAL A 100 -19.28 10.12 -20.56
N ARG A 101 -19.85 9.11 -21.24
CA ARG A 101 -21.22 9.20 -21.76
C ARG A 101 -22.24 9.54 -20.67
N ARG A 102 -22.14 8.93 -19.48
CA ARG A 102 -23.07 9.20 -18.37
C ARG A 102 -22.87 10.58 -17.76
N LEU A 103 -21.65 11.08 -17.70
CA LEU A 103 -21.37 12.45 -17.26
C LEU A 103 -22.02 13.46 -18.23
N VAL A 104 -21.86 13.27 -19.54
CA VAL A 104 -22.49 14.12 -20.58
C VAL A 104 -24.01 14.12 -20.43
N GLU A 105 -24.64 12.95 -20.24
CA GLU A 105 -26.08 12.85 -20.02
C GLU A 105 -26.55 13.63 -18.77
N VAL A 106 -25.78 13.59 -17.68
CA VAL A 106 -26.09 14.34 -16.44
C VAL A 106 -25.91 15.85 -16.64
N ILE A 107 -24.85 16.27 -17.34
CA ILE A 107 -24.58 17.67 -17.65
C ILE A 107 -25.71 18.26 -18.52
N ALA A 108 -26.12 17.53 -19.55
CA ALA A 108 -27.23 17.94 -20.43
C ALA A 108 -28.56 18.10 -19.66
N ASP A 109 -28.83 17.23 -18.68
CA ASP A 109 -30.05 17.28 -17.86
C ASP A 109 -30.08 18.44 -16.86
N ARG A 110 -28.94 19.10 -16.62
CA ARG A 110 -28.76 20.12 -15.58
C ARG A 110 -28.53 21.52 -16.14
N ALA A 111 -28.88 21.80 -17.41
CA ALA A 111 -28.66 23.06 -18.12
C ALA A 111 -28.60 24.31 -17.20
N GLY A 112 -27.41 24.92 -17.08
CA GLY A 112 -27.12 26.11 -16.24
C GLY A 112 -26.71 25.83 -14.78
N GLN A 113 -26.97 24.64 -14.25
CA GLN A 113 -26.56 24.16 -12.91
C GLN A 113 -25.64 22.92 -12.97
N ALA A 114 -25.10 22.63 -14.15
CA ALA A 114 -24.22 21.48 -14.34
C ALA A 114 -22.86 21.74 -13.67
N PRO A 115 -22.31 20.76 -12.92
CA PRO A 115 -20.99 20.89 -12.35
C PRO A 115 -19.93 20.96 -13.47
N ALA A 116 -19.05 21.94 -13.41
CA ALA A 116 -17.96 22.10 -14.37
C ALA A 116 -16.77 21.16 -14.10
N SER A 117 -16.75 20.50 -12.94
CA SER A 117 -15.68 19.64 -12.42
C SER A 117 -16.25 18.32 -11.90
N LEU A 118 -15.48 17.24 -11.98
CA LEU A 118 -15.75 15.96 -11.31
C LEU A 118 -15.91 16.13 -9.79
N LEU A 119 -15.19 17.08 -9.20
CA LEU A 119 -15.30 17.44 -7.78
C LEU A 119 -16.50 18.36 -7.49
N GLY A 120 -17.29 18.74 -8.50
CA GLY A 120 -18.48 19.56 -8.30
C GLY A 120 -19.62 18.86 -7.54
N LEU A 121 -19.63 17.52 -7.49
CA LEU A 121 -20.62 16.73 -6.75
C LEU A 121 -19.98 15.57 -5.97
N PRO A 122 -20.60 15.11 -4.87
CA PRO A 122 -20.26 13.85 -4.20
C PRO A 122 -20.35 12.64 -5.13
N VAL A 123 -19.58 11.58 -4.85
CA VAL A 123 -19.65 10.34 -5.66
C VAL A 123 -21.07 9.75 -5.60
N ARG A 124 -21.69 9.79 -4.41
CA ARG A 124 -23.07 9.32 -4.21
C ARG A 124 -24.05 10.09 -5.10
N ASP A 125 -23.92 11.41 -5.12
CA ASP A 125 -24.78 12.29 -5.91
C ASP A 125 -24.56 12.09 -7.41
N TRP A 126 -23.32 12.00 -7.87
CA TRP A 126 -23.03 11.64 -9.25
C TRP A 126 -23.70 10.32 -9.64
N CYS A 127 -23.54 9.27 -8.83
CA CYS A 127 -24.17 7.98 -9.10
C CYS A 127 -25.70 8.08 -9.17
N GLN A 128 -26.32 8.85 -8.28
CA GLN A 128 -27.76 9.08 -8.27
C GLN A 128 -28.22 9.86 -9.52
N GLN A 129 -27.50 10.90 -9.91
CA GLN A 129 -27.83 11.68 -11.10
C GLN A 129 -27.67 10.85 -12.38
N ILE A 130 -26.64 10.01 -12.47
CA ILE A 130 -26.47 9.08 -13.58
C ILE A 130 -27.67 8.13 -13.68
N GLN A 131 -28.09 7.52 -12.57
CA GLN A 131 -29.26 6.64 -12.57
C GLN A 131 -30.53 7.36 -13.04
N ARG A 132 -30.75 8.60 -12.59
CA ARG A 132 -31.88 9.44 -13.04
C ARG A 132 -31.79 9.76 -14.53
N ALA A 133 -30.62 10.15 -15.03
CA ALA A 133 -30.39 10.50 -16.43
C ALA A 133 -30.62 9.30 -17.37
N VAL A 134 -30.18 8.10 -16.96
CA VAL A 134 -30.44 6.85 -17.69
C VAL A 134 -31.93 6.50 -17.67
N HIS A 135 -32.58 6.59 -16.51
CA HIS A 135 -34.01 6.28 -16.38
C HIS A 135 -34.86 7.19 -17.27
N ARG A 136 -34.61 8.50 -17.28
CA ARG A 136 -35.34 9.46 -18.14
C ARG A 136 -35.23 9.13 -19.62
N ARG A 137 -34.02 8.76 -20.09
CA ARG A 137 -33.76 8.49 -21.52
C ARG A 137 -34.20 7.11 -21.99
N ARG A 138 -34.21 6.12 -21.10
CA ARG A 138 -34.39 4.70 -21.48
C ARG A 138 -35.59 4.02 -20.82
N GLY A 139 -36.30 4.71 -19.94
CA GLY A 139 -37.40 4.14 -19.15
C GLY A 139 -37.00 3.04 -18.16
N ARG A 140 -35.69 2.82 -17.95
CA ARG A 140 -35.17 1.77 -17.06
C ARG A 140 -33.89 2.21 -16.36
N LEU A 141 -33.66 1.66 -15.18
CA LEU A 141 -32.41 1.87 -14.44
C LEU A 141 -31.23 1.16 -15.15
N PRO A 142 -30.01 1.70 -15.04
CA PRO A 142 -28.81 1.04 -15.53
C PRO A 142 -28.55 -0.26 -14.77
N ALA A 143 -27.94 -1.24 -15.43
CA ALA A 143 -27.59 -2.52 -14.82
C ALA A 143 -26.64 -2.33 -13.61
N VAL A 144 -26.82 -3.17 -12.59
CA VAL A 144 -26.07 -3.09 -11.32
C VAL A 144 -24.56 -3.17 -11.56
N THR A 145 -24.11 -4.10 -12.41
CA THR A 145 -22.69 -4.27 -12.76
C THR A 145 -22.12 -3.02 -13.45
N THR A 146 -22.89 -2.39 -14.34
CA THR A 146 -22.48 -1.15 -15.01
C THR A 146 -22.32 -0.02 -13.99
N MET A 147 -23.29 0.15 -13.09
CA MET A 147 -23.19 1.18 -12.04
C MET A 147 -22.05 0.93 -11.07
N LYS A 148 -21.76 -0.33 -10.75
CA LYS A 148 -20.59 -0.69 -9.94
C LYS A 148 -19.28 -0.26 -10.61
N ASN A 149 -19.12 -0.56 -11.90
CA ASN A 149 -17.91 -0.18 -12.65
C ASN A 149 -17.74 1.33 -12.76
N ILE A 150 -18.83 2.05 -13.06
CA ILE A 150 -18.87 3.53 -13.08
C ILE A 150 -18.45 4.08 -11.72
N ARG A 151 -19.05 3.59 -10.64
CA ARG A 151 -18.76 4.04 -9.27
C ARG A 151 -17.30 3.80 -8.91
N CYS A 152 -16.75 2.62 -9.22
CA CYS A 152 -15.35 2.30 -8.92
C CYS A 152 -14.38 3.22 -9.68
N LEU A 153 -14.61 3.47 -10.97
CA LEU A 153 -13.75 4.34 -11.77
C LEU A 153 -13.86 5.81 -11.32
N LEU A 154 -15.09 6.32 -11.14
CA LEU A 154 -15.35 7.67 -10.67
C LEU A 154 -14.70 7.93 -9.30
N THR A 155 -14.87 6.99 -8.35
CA THR A 155 -14.25 7.10 -7.02
C THR A 155 -12.73 7.12 -7.11
N ARG A 156 -12.13 6.33 -8.01
CA ARG A 156 -10.67 6.34 -8.24
C ARG A 156 -10.20 7.68 -8.79
N MET A 157 -10.87 8.22 -9.81
CA MET A 157 -10.52 9.51 -10.41
C MET A 157 -10.64 10.66 -9.41
N MET A 158 -11.78 10.75 -8.70
CA MET A 158 -11.97 11.77 -7.67
C MET A 158 -10.96 11.64 -6.52
N ARG A 159 -10.59 10.41 -6.12
CA ARG A 159 -9.51 10.21 -5.14
C ARG A 159 -8.19 10.78 -5.61
N LEU A 160 -7.80 10.55 -6.87
CA LEU A 160 -6.55 11.05 -7.43
C LEU A 160 -6.55 12.58 -7.45
N LEU A 161 -7.65 13.19 -7.91
CA LEU A 161 -7.80 14.65 -7.95
C LEU A 161 -7.70 15.24 -6.54
N VAL A 162 -8.48 14.74 -5.59
CA VAL A 162 -8.45 15.22 -4.21
C VAL A 162 -7.06 15.04 -3.59
N THR A 163 -6.39 13.93 -3.87
CA THR A 163 -5.03 13.68 -3.37
C THR A 163 -4.03 14.71 -3.86
N ALA A 164 -4.15 15.10 -5.14
CA ALA A 164 -3.21 16.00 -5.79
C ALA A 164 -3.54 17.48 -5.60
N SER A 165 -4.82 17.83 -5.43
CA SER A 165 -5.29 19.22 -5.28
C SER A 165 -5.43 19.69 -3.83
N ASP A 166 -5.36 18.81 -2.83
CA ASP A 166 -5.47 19.21 -1.42
C ASP A 166 -4.12 19.76 -0.89
N THR A 167 -4.15 21.04 -0.56
CA THR A 167 -3.03 21.87 -0.10
C THR A 167 -2.72 21.70 1.38
N GLY A 168 -3.57 20.98 2.13
CA GLY A 168 -3.36 20.71 3.54
C GLY A 168 -2.16 19.78 3.80
N PRO A 169 -1.70 19.68 5.06
CA PRO A 169 -0.64 18.76 5.45
C PRO A 169 -1.04 17.32 5.11
N TRP A 170 -0.18 16.62 4.35
CA TRP A 170 -0.46 15.27 3.83
C TRP A 170 -0.91 14.28 4.92
N TRP A 171 -0.35 14.41 6.12
CA TRP A 171 -0.56 13.50 7.24
C TRP A 171 -1.93 13.65 7.91
N GLN A 172 -2.61 14.79 7.75
CA GLN A 172 -3.94 15.00 8.34
C GLN A 172 -5.06 14.25 7.59
N ARG A 173 -4.71 13.54 6.50
CA ARG A 173 -5.66 12.71 5.76
C ARG A 173 -5.94 11.42 6.51
N ASP A 174 -7.19 10.97 6.49
CA ASP A 174 -7.55 9.70 7.11
C ASP A 174 -7.13 8.48 6.28
N ARG A 175 -6.75 8.69 5.02
CA ARG A 175 -6.19 7.66 4.15
C ARG A 175 -4.85 8.12 3.64
N TRP A 176 -3.82 7.32 3.90
CA TRP A 176 -2.51 7.55 3.31
C TRP A 176 -2.23 6.44 2.30
N ASN A 177 -1.76 6.84 1.12
CA ASN A 177 -1.36 5.94 0.07
C ASN A 177 -0.07 6.46 -0.57
N PRO A 178 1.09 5.87 -0.25
CA PRO A 178 2.37 6.36 -0.75
C PRO A 178 2.54 6.26 -2.26
N VAL A 179 1.74 5.39 -2.90
CA VAL A 179 1.72 5.30 -4.36
C VAL A 179 1.03 6.52 -4.96
N GLU A 180 -0.02 7.04 -4.33
CA GLU A 180 -0.82 8.14 -4.88
C GLU A 180 -0.32 9.52 -4.40
N ASP A 181 0.24 9.62 -3.17
CA ASP A 181 0.72 10.85 -2.53
C ASP A 181 2.23 10.78 -2.27
N ASN A 182 3.01 11.41 -3.16
CA ASN A 182 4.47 11.41 -3.11
C ASN A 182 5.05 12.27 -1.96
N ARG A 183 4.21 12.99 -1.20
CA ARG A 183 4.66 13.78 -0.03
C ARG A 183 4.92 12.91 1.19
N ILE A 184 4.43 11.67 1.18
CA ILE A 184 4.67 10.70 2.26
C ILE A 184 6.12 10.22 2.14
N PRO A 185 6.98 10.47 3.16
CA PRO A 185 8.36 10.03 3.11
C PRO A 185 8.42 8.51 3.22
N LEU A 186 9.03 7.87 2.22
CA LEU A 186 9.32 6.44 2.19
C LEU A 186 10.81 6.20 2.07
N ARG A 187 11.27 5.08 2.63
CA ARG A 187 12.59 4.55 2.33
C ARG A 187 12.62 4.04 0.90
N GLU A 188 13.79 4.04 0.28
CA GLU A 188 14.00 3.53 -1.09
C GLU A 188 13.43 2.11 -1.27
N HIS A 189 13.59 1.26 -0.24
CA HIS A 189 13.09 -0.11 -0.20
C HIS A 189 12.09 -0.32 0.93
N GLU A 190 10.93 0.32 0.84
CA GLU A 190 9.93 0.30 1.90
C GLU A 190 9.07 -0.98 1.89
N PRO A 191 9.12 -1.82 2.96
CA PRO A 191 8.23 -2.97 3.09
C PRO A 191 6.77 -2.52 3.14
N MET A 192 5.94 -3.12 2.30
CA MET A 192 4.53 -2.76 2.15
C MET A 192 4.29 -1.32 1.64
N GLY A 193 5.29 -0.61 1.10
CA GLY A 193 5.14 0.79 0.64
C GLY A 193 4.07 1.03 -0.43
N ARG A 194 3.54 -0.05 -1.04
CA ARG A 194 2.41 0.00 -1.99
C ARG A 194 1.03 -0.08 -1.35
N TYR A 195 0.93 -0.41 -0.06
CA TYR A 195 -0.34 -0.61 0.61
C TYR A 195 -0.82 0.68 1.27
N SER A 196 -2.09 1.02 1.07
CA SER A 196 -2.70 2.16 1.75
C SER A 196 -3.04 1.84 3.20
N VAL A 197 -2.90 2.83 4.08
CA VAL A 197 -3.39 2.78 5.46
C VAL A 197 -4.62 3.66 5.66
N ARG A 198 -5.41 3.34 6.70
CA ARG A 198 -6.75 3.90 6.95
C ARG A 198 -6.96 4.22 8.43
N PHE A 199 -6.84 5.49 8.77
CA PHE A 199 -7.06 6.08 10.09
C PHE A 199 -8.55 6.34 10.38
N ASP A 200 -9.39 6.46 9.34
CA ASP A 200 -10.84 6.62 9.46
C ASP A 200 -11.52 5.46 10.22
N ARG A 201 -10.81 4.34 10.41
CA ARG A 201 -11.25 3.20 11.24
C ARG A 201 -11.23 3.47 12.75
N ILE A 202 -10.55 4.53 13.18
CA ILE A 202 -10.45 4.94 14.58
C ILE A 202 -11.52 6.00 14.80
N GLY A 203 -12.60 5.68 15.51
CA GLY A 203 -13.72 6.59 15.73
C GLY A 203 -13.36 7.78 16.62
N THR A 204 -12.53 7.55 17.64
CA THR A 204 -12.13 8.57 18.61
C THR A 204 -11.18 9.60 17.97
N ARG A 205 -11.60 10.87 17.91
CA ARG A 205 -10.89 11.94 17.19
C ARG A 205 -9.47 12.16 17.71
N TRP A 206 -9.30 12.40 19.01
CA TRP A 206 -7.97 12.65 19.59
C TRP A 206 -7.02 11.47 19.34
N LEU A 207 -7.52 10.23 19.42
CA LEU A 207 -6.73 9.02 19.20
C LEU A 207 -6.32 8.89 17.72
N ARG A 208 -7.23 9.19 16.80
CA ARG A 208 -6.96 9.20 15.35
C ARG A 208 -5.89 10.22 15.01
N CYS A 209 -6.09 11.47 15.42
CA CYS A 209 -5.17 12.58 15.13
C CYS A 209 -3.81 12.38 15.80
N GLY A 210 -3.80 11.90 17.05
CA GLY A 210 -2.58 11.51 17.76
C GLY A 210 -1.79 10.44 17.01
N LEU A 211 -2.46 9.38 16.54
CA LEU A 211 -1.78 8.33 15.78
C LEU A 211 -1.27 8.82 14.42
N GLN A 212 -2.03 9.67 13.71
CA GLN A 212 -1.58 10.30 12.47
C GLN A 212 -0.28 11.09 12.71
N TRP A 213 -0.25 11.90 13.77
CA TRP A 213 0.92 12.69 14.09
C TRP A 213 2.13 11.85 14.51
N HIS A 214 1.94 10.83 15.37
CA HIS A 214 3.01 9.89 15.72
C HIS A 214 3.58 9.18 14.48
N CYS A 215 2.71 8.66 13.61
CA CYS A 215 3.16 7.99 12.39
C CYS A 215 3.87 8.97 11.44
N LYS A 216 3.42 10.22 11.35
CA LYS A 216 4.08 11.27 10.55
C LYS A 216 5.48 11.54 11.04
N VAL A 217 5.64 11.87 12.33
CA VAL A 217 6.95 12.13 12.93
C VAL A 217 7.85 10.92 12.78
N GLY A 218 7.30 9.72 12.98
CA GLY A 218 8.05 8.48 12.86
C GLY A 218 8.57 8.19 11.45
N LEU A 219 7.79 8.51 10.42
CA LEU A 219 8.21 8.36 9.03
C LEU A 219 9.25 9.42 8.63
N GLU A 220 9.04 10.68 9.01
CA GLU A 220 9.97 11.78 8.70
C GLU A 220 11.33 11.61 9.39
N THR A 221 11.34 11.05 10.61
CA THR A 221 12.57 10.76 11.36
C THR A 221 13.20 9.42 10.98
N GLY A 222 12.55 8.63 10.15
CA GLY A 222 12.98 7.27 9.81
C GLY A 222 12.86 6.25 10.95
N SER A 223 12.33 6.63 12.13
CA SER A 223 12.13 5.71 13.26
C SER A 223 11.04 4.65 13.03
N LEU A 224 10.15 4.89 12.06
CA LEU A 224 9.14 3.92 11.62
C LEU A 224 9.35 3.50 10.17
N SER A 225 9.06 2.23 9.91
CA SER A 225 8.76 1.74 8.58
C SER A 225 7.25 1.75 8.33
N TRP A 226 6.85 1.75 7.07
CA TRP A 226 5.47 1.67 6.63
C TRP A 226 4.74 0.42 7.14
N SER A 227 5.45 -0.71 7.21
CA SER A 227 4.94 -1.93 7.83
C SER A 227 4.58 -1.73 9.32
N THR A 228 5.34 -0.89 10.04
CA THR A 228 5.09 -0.54 11.44
C THR A 228 3.87 0.37 11.56
N VAL A 229 3.70 1.33 10.64
CA VAL A 229 2.48 2.17 10.55
C VAL A 229 1.23 1.30 10.39
N HIS A 230 1.27 0.33 9.46
CA HIS A 230 0.19 -0.65 9.29
C HIS A 230 -0.15 -1.40 10.59
N ARG A 231 0.88 -1.90 11.28
CA ARG A 231 0.72 -2.66 12.52
C ARG A 231 0.10 -1.82 13.64
N ARG A 232 0.58 -0.58 13.81
CA ARG A 232 0.07 0.37 14.81
C ARG A 232 -1.39 0.74 14.58
N ILE A 233 -1.81 0.98 13.35
CA ILE A 233 -3.22 1.23 13.04
C ILE A 233 -4.08 0.05 13.44
N VAL A 234 -3.63 -1.18 13.16
CA VAL A 234 -4.35 -2.39 13.56
C VAL A 234 -4.45 -2.53 15.09
N ALA A 235 -3.41 -2.16 15.83
CA ALA A 235 -3.44 -2.15 17.29
C ALA A 235 -4.37 -1.07 17.85
N VAL A 236 -4.26 0.15 17.36
CA VAL A 236 -5.04 1.30 17.83
C VAL A 236 -6.51 1.21 17.46
N VAL A 237 -6.87 0.58 16.33
CA VAL A 237 -8.28 0.29 16.02
C VAL A 237 -8.91 -0.66 17.04
N GLU A 238 -8.18 -1.68 17.52
CA GLU A 238 -8.70 -2.53 18.61
C GLU A 238 -8.79 -1.75 19.92
N PHE A 239 -7.83 -0.85 20.19
CA PHE A 239 -7.86 0.00 21.37
C PHE A 239 -9.04 0.97 21.35
N ASP A 240 -9.30 1.64 20.23
CA ASP A 240 -10.47 2.50 20.01
C ASP A 240 -11.78 1.74 20.26
N GLY A 241 -11.91 0.53 19.70
CA GLY A 241 -13.05 -0.35 19.96
C GLY A 241 -13.19 -0.74 21.43
N PHE A 242 -12.09 -0.92 22.15
CA PHE A 242 -12.09 -1.20 23.59
C PHE A 242 -12.51 0.02 24.43
N LEU A 243 -12.12 1.24 24.03
CA LEU A 243 -12.52 2.48 24.69
C LEU A 243 -14.01 2.80 24.47
N GLY A 244 -14.62 2.26 23.42
CA GLY A 244 -16.03 2.46 23.10
C GLY A 244 -16.95 2.18 24.29
N GLY A 245 -17.75 3.19 24.67
CA GLY A 245 -18.72 3.10 25.77
C GLY A 245 -18.14 3.21 27.19
N ARG A 246 -16.83 3.43 27.35
CA ARG A 246 -16.17 3.56 28.67
C ARG A 246 -16.07 4.99 29.20
N GLY A 247 -16.61 5.98 28.49
CA GLY A 247 -16.62 7.38 28.93
C GLY A 247 -15.24 8.04 28.99
N VAL A 248 -14.27 7.56 28.19
CA VAL A 248 -12.93 8.18 28.13
C VAL A 248 -13.01 9.51 27.38
N GLU A 249 -12.81 10.60 28.12
CA GLU A 249 -13.02 11.97 27.62
C GLU A 249 -11.86 12.48 26.77
N GLY A 250 -10.64 11.96 26.97
CA GLY A 250 -9.47 12.50 26.30
C GLY A 250 -8.23 11.62 26.40
N PRO A 251 -7.09 12.12 25.87
CA PRO A 251 -5.86 11.35 25.73
C PRO A 251 -5.24 10.91 27.05
N TRP A 252 -5.56 11.55 28.19
CA TRP A 252 -5.06 11.13 29.49
C TRP A 252 -5.70 9.82 30.01
N LEU A 253 -6.69 9.28 29.30
CA LEU A 253 -7.42 8.04 29.61
C LEU A 253 -8.25 8.09 30.90
N VAL A 254 -7.60 8.25 32.05
CA VAL A 254 -8.20 8.28 33.39
C VAL A 254 -7.46 9.34 34.22
N ASP A 255 -8.15 10.02 35.14
CA ASP A 255 -7.58 11.16 35.89
C ASP A 255 -6.49 10.77 36.91
N HIS A 256 -6.38 9.49 37.27
CA HIS A 256 -5.43 9.02 38.27
C HIS A 256 -4.59 7.84 37.78
N ALA A 257 -3.30 7.83 38.12
CA ALA A 257 -2.32 6.86 37.60
C ALA A 257 -2.69 5.39 37.85
N ALA A 258 -3.26 5.07 39.01
CA ALA A 258 -3.73 3.71 39.31
C ALA A 258 -4.86 3.26 38.36
N GLY A 259 -5.69 4.20 37.91
CA GLY A 259 -6.80 3.96 36.98
C GLY A 259 -6.31 3.70 35.56
N THR A 260 -5.30 4.46 35.11
CA THR A 260 -4.62 4.22 33.82
C THR A 260 -4.05 2.80 33.76
N ARG A 261 -3.35 2.37 34.82
CA ARG A 261 -2.82 1.00 34.89
C ARG A 261 -3.92 -0.06 34.86
N ALA A 262 -4.97 0.11 35.65
CA ALA A 262 -6.10 -0.82 35.68
C ALA A 262 -6.76 -0.95 34.30
N LEU A 263 -7.01 0.18 33.63
CA LEU A 263 -7.58 0.21 32.28
C LEU A 263 -6.73 -0.56 31.27
N MET A 264 -5.41 -0.40 31.32
CA MET A 264 -4.52 -1.09 30.37
C MET A 264 -4.40 -2.59 30.65
N LEU A 265 -4.49 -3.02 31.92
CA LEU A 265 -4.60 -4.44 32.24
C LEU A 265 -5.93 -5.04 31.78
N GLU A 266 -7.03 -4.29 31.86
CA GLU A 266 -8.31 -4.68 31.26
C GLU A 266 -8.22 -4.78 29.74
N PHE A 267 -7.54 -3.84 29.08
CA PHE A 267 -7.28 -3.92 27.64
C PHE A 267 -6.48 -5.17 27.26
N LEU A 268 -5.45 -5.52 28.04
CA LEU A 268 -4.71 -6.76 27.83
C LEU A 268 -5.60 -8.00 28.03
N GLY A 269 -6.49 -7.98 29.01
CA GLY A 269 -7.52 -9.01 29.21
C GLY A 269 -8.46 -9.12 28.00
N HIS A 270 -8.92 -7.99 27.47
CA HIS A 270 -9.74 -7.92 26.25
C HIS A 270 -9.02 -8.55 25.06
N LEU A 271 -7.75 -8.21 24.83
CA LEU A 271 -6.94 -8.79 23.75
C LEU A 271 -6.79 -10.31 23.88
N ARG A 272 -6.62 -10.83 25.10
CA ARG A 272 -6.52 -12.29 25.36
C ARG A 272 -7.83 -13.02 25.09
N ALA A 273 -8.97 -12.36 25.30
CA ALA A 273 -10.30 -12.91 25.03
C ALA A 273 -10.73 -12.75 23.57
N ARG A 274 -10.09 -11.86 22.81
CA ARG A 274 -10.46 -11.52 21.44
C ARG A 274 -10.35 -12.74 20.51
N PRO A 275 -11.43 -13.12 19.80
CA PRO A 275 -11.36 -14.15 18.78
C PRO A 275 -10.78 -13.59 17.47
N VAL A 276 -10.06 -14.44 16.75
CA VAL A 276 -9.63 -14.21 15.37
C VAL A 276 -10.87 -14.17 14.49
N THR A 277 -11.01 -13.11 13.70
CA THR A 277 -12.20 -12.90 12.85
C THR A 277 -12.03 -13.42 11.43
N ARG A 278 -10.80 -13.76 11.00
CA ARG A 278 -10.48 -14.14 9.62
C ARG A 278 -9.39 -15.19 9.55
N GLY A 279 -9.45 -16.01 8.50
CA GLY A 279 -8.46 -17.04 8.18
C GLY A 279 -8.73 -18.38 8.85
N ARG A 280 -7.78 -19.31 8.72
CA ARG A 280 -7.93 -20.71 9.18
C ARG A 280 -8.24 -20.84 10.68
N ARG A 281 -7.83 -19.86 11.49
CA ARG A 281 -8.03 -19.84 12.95
C ARG A 281 -9.27 -19.04 13.38
N THR A 282 -10.20 -18.74 12.48
CA THR A 282 -11.41 -17.99 12.80
C THR A 282 -12.16 -18.62 13.99
N GLY A 283 -12.59 -17.78 14.94
CA GLY A 283 -13.25 -18.21 16.18
C GLY A 283 -12.29 -18.59 17.31
N GLN A 284 -11.00 -18.85 17.03
CA GLN A 284 -10.00 -19.11 18.07
C GLN A 284 -9.46 -17.82 18.70
N ARG A 285 -8.85 -17.91 19.88
CA ARG A 285 -8.18 -16.76 20.52
C ARG A 285 -6.96 -16.29 19.73
N LEU A 286 -6.64 -14.99 19.85
CA LEU A 286 -5.39 -14.42 19.35
C LEU A 286 -4.16 -15.19 19.88
N SER A 287 -3.10 -15.29 19.06
CA SER A 287 -1.84 -15.86 19.53
C SER A 287 -1.19 -14.97 20.60
N PRO A 288 -0.39 -15.53 21.52
CA PRO A 288 0.37 -14.74 22.50
C PRO A 288 1.17 -13.60 21.87
N GLU A 289 1.81 -13.87 20.74
CA GLU A 289 2.56 -12.86 19.96
C GLU A 289 1.66 -11.75 19.41
N SER A 290 0.47 -12.08 18.90
CA SER A 290 -0.46 -11.06 18.41
C SER A 290 -0.98 -10.18 19.54
N VAL A 291 -1.23 -10.75 20.72
CA VAL A 291 -1.60 -10.00 21.92
C VAL A 291 -0.45 -9.08 22.35
N GLN A 292 0.78 -9.61 22.42
CA GLN A 292 1.97 -8.85 22.77
C GLN A 292 2.19 -7.66 21.82
N HIS A 293 2.16 -7.89 20.50
CA HIS A 293 2.37 -6.81 19.52
C HIS A 293 1.31 -5.71 19.64
N ARG A 294 0.03 -6.06 19.78
CA ARG A 294 -1.04 -5.06 19.89
C ARG A 294 -0.94 -4.24 21.17
N ALA A 295 -0.69 -4.90 22.30
CA ALA A 295 -0.53 -4.22 23.58
C ALA A 295 0.72 -3.30 23.57
N SER A 296 1.84 -3.80 23.03
CA SER A 296 3.09 -3.06 22.94
C SER A 296 2.99 -1.88 21.96
N ASP A 297 2.32 -2.03 20.81
CA ASP A 297 2.17 -0.92 19.86
C ASP A 297 1.34 0.24 20.44
N VAL A 298 0.35 -0.04 21.31
CA VAL A 298 -0.40 1.01 22.03
C VAL A 298 0.46 1.65 23.12
N GLU A 299 1.23 0.87 23.88
CA GLU A 299 2.18 1.41 24.87
C GLU A 299 3.25 2.29 24.20
N GLN A 300 3.83 1.86 23.09
CA GLN A 300 4.80 2.63 22.32
C GLN A 300 4.20 3.90 21.71
N PHE A 301 2.89 3.89 21.38
CA PHE A 301 2.17 5.09 21.01
C PHE A 301 2.14 6.09 22.17
N TYR A 302 1.73 5.66 23.37
CA TYR A 302 1.65 6.56 24.52
C TYR A 302 3.01 7.00 25.06
N LEU A 303 4.04 6.15 25.00
CA LEU A 303 5.42 6.53 25.29
C LEU A 303 5.85 7.71 24.42
N PHE A 304 5.71 7.58 23.10
CA PHE A 304 6.02 8.66 22.18
C PHE A 304 5.21 9.94 22.46
N MET A 305 3.89 9.81 22.68
CA MET A 305 3.05 10.99 22.96
C MET A 305 3.42 11.66 24.29
N THR A 306 3.88 10.90 25.28
CA THR A 306 4.35 11.42 26.57
C THR A 306 5.65 12.20 26.40
N ASP A 307 6.61 11.63 25.66
CA ASP A 307 7.90 12.27 25.36
C ASP A 307 7.77 13.54 24.51
N ASN A 308 6.67 13.68 23.77
CA ASN A 308 6.44 14.78 22.83
C ASN A 308 5.16 15.59 23.13
N LYS A 309 4.69 15.59 24.38
CA LYS A 309 3.35 16.10 24.74
C LYS A 309 3.12 17.58 24.39
N ASP A 310 4.13 18.44 24.53
CA ASP A 310 4.01 19.86 24.21
C ASP A 310 3.84 20.08 22.69
N ALA A 311 4.67 19.40 21.90
CA ALA A 311 4.60 19.44 20.44
C ALA A 311 3.29 18.80 19.94
N ALA A 312 2.84 17.72 20.57
CA ALA A 312 1.56 17.08 20.26
C ALA A 312 0.37 18.02 20.54
N ALA A 313 0.34 18.65 21.72
CA ALA A 313 -0.72 19.57 22.10
C ALA A 313 -0.84 20.74 21.12
N ALA A 314 0.28 21.32 20.72
CA ALA A 314 0.33 22.41 19.73
C ALA A 314 -0.08 21.95 18.33
N ALA A 315 0.51 20.85 17.83
CA ALA A 315 0.27 20.38 16.46
C ALA A 315 -1.15 19.85 16.23
N LEU A 316 -1.78 19.33 17.28
CA LEU A 316 -3.12 18.71 17.22
C LEU A 316 -4.23 19.63 17.71
N ALA A 317 -3.89 20.79 18.27
CA ALA A 317 -4.81 21.69 18.98
C ALA A 317 -5.65 20.95 20.04
N GLU A 318 -4.99 20.07 20.80
CA GLU A 318 -5.61 19.21 21.81
C GLU A 318 -4.80 19.32 23.13
N PRO A 319 -5.19 20.21 24.07
CA PRO A 319 -4.43 20.45 25.29
C PRO A 319 -4.42 19.26 26.24
N GLY A 320 -5.32 18.27 26.07
CA GLY A 320 -5.34 17.04 26.86
C GLY A 320 -4.02 16.27 26.83
N TRP A 321 -3.21 16.40 25.76
CA TRP A 321 -1.90 15.76 25.67
C TRP A 321 -0.92 16.22 26.76
N LEU A 322 -1.02 17.46 27.24
CA LEU A 322 -0.15 17.99 28.29
C LEU A 322 -0.32 17.26 29.64
N ARG A 323 -1.47 16.61 29.82
CA ARG A 323 -1.82 15.85 31.02
C ARG A 323 -1.14 14.47 31.08
N LEU A 324 -0.43 14.04 30.03
CA LEU A 324 0.29 12.78 30.05
C LEU A 324 1.43 12.82 31.07
N GLY A 325 1.49 11.77 31.89
CA GLY A 325 2.45 11.54 32.95
C GLY A 325 3.24 10.24 32.77
N PRO A 326 4.16 9.93 33.71
CA PRO A 326 4.99 8.73 33.64
C PRO A 326 4.20 7.42 33.52
N GLU A 327 2.98 7.36 34.06
CA GLU A 327 2.09 6.21 33.95
C GLU A 327 1.64 5.91 32.51
N HIS A 328 1.69 6.90 31.61
CA HIS A 328 1.39 6.72 30.18
C HIS A 328 2.59 6.23 29.39
N ALA A 329 3.82 6.43 29.91
CA ALA A 329 5.04 5.96 29.26
C ALA A 329 5.33 4.46 29.50
N SER A 330 4.72 3.84 30.50
CA SER A 330 4.89 2.41 30.79
C SER A 330 3.62 1.81 31.40
N PHE A 331 2.87 1.07 30.59
CA PHE A 331 1.64 0.41 31.01
C PHE A 331 1.91 -0.96 31.63
N TYR A 332 2.83 -1.72 31.05
CA TYR A 332 3.07 -3.11 31.40
C TYR A 332 4.44 -3.28 32.05
N ARG A 333 4.45 -3.96 33.19
CA ARG A 333 5.69 -4.37 33.84
C ARG A 333 6.32 -5.53 33.07
N ARG A 334 7.63 -5.69 33.27
CA ARG A 334 8.37 -6.83 32.72
C ARG A 334 7.68 -8.14 33.11
N GLY A 335 7.34 -8.95 32.10
CA GLY A 335 6.68 -10.25 32.29
C GLY A 335 5.15 -10.24 32.24
N GLU A 336 4.49 -9.08 32.24
CA GLU A 336 3.01 -9.02 32.14
C GLU A 336 2.50 -9.26 30.72
N LEU A 337 3.26 -8.79 29.72
CA LEU A 337 3.01 -9.12 28.33
C LEU A 337 3.39 -10.58 28.06
N PRO A 338 2.61 -11.30 27.23
CA PRO A 338 2.97 -12.66 26.84
C PRO A 338 4.37 -12.68 26.24
N GLY A 339 5.25 -13.56 26.74
CA GLY A 339 6.56 -13.75 26.17
C GLY A 339 6.48 -14.45 24.82
N LYS A 340 7.50 -14.24 23.97
CA LYS A 340 7.70 -15.10 22.80
C LYS A 340 7.88 -16.54 23.29
N PRO A 341 7.01 -17.49 22.91
CA PRO A 341 7.31 -18.89 23.13
C PRO A 341 8.66 -19.17 22.48
N ARG A 342 9.58 -19.84 23.18
CA ARG A 342 10.76 -20.38 22.50
C ARG A 342 10.23 -21.31 21.40
N PRO A 343 10.57 -21.09 20.13
CA PRO A 343 10.14 -22.01 19.08
C PRO A 343 10.66 -23.39 19.46
N ARG A 344 9.75 -24.37 19.50
CA ARG A 344 10.17 -25.78 19.45
C ARG A 344 10.72 -25.97 18.05
N LEU A 345 12.04 -26.12 17.95
CA LEU A 345 12.72 -26.31 16.66
C LEU A 345 12.45 -27.73 16.11
N ASP A 346 12.03 -28.67 16.96
CA ASP A 346 11.68 -30.03 16.59
C ASP A 346 10.59 -30.04 15.50
N GLY A 347 10.93 -30.55 14.32
CA GLY A 347 10.05 -30.60 13.15
C GLY A 347 9.79 -29.26 12.46
N GLN A 348 10.50 -28.19 12.82
CA GLN A 348 10.46 -26.88 12.14
C GLN A 348 11.76 -26.54 11.38
N VAL A 349 12.78 -27.38 11.52
CA VAL A 349 13.99 -27.33 10.67
C VAL A 349 13.70 -28.16 9.42
N ILE A 350 13.96 -27.58 8.26
CA ILE A 350 13.94 -28.31 6.99
C ILE A 350 15.23 -29.12 6.97
N ASP A 351 15.13 -30.44 7.14
CA ASP A 351 16.25 -31.36 6.98
C ASP A 351 16.60 -31.54 5.49
N ASP A 352 17.74 -32.18 5.22
CA ASP A 352 18.26 -32.35 3.85
C ASP A 352 17.25 -33.11 2.97
N ASP A 353 16.60 -34.16 3.50
CA ASP A 353 15.60 -34.93 2.78
C ASP A 353 14.34 -34.10 2.43
N ALA A 354 13.89 -33.25 3.36
CA ALA A 354 12.82 -32.30 3.12
C ALA A 354 13.24 -31.23 2.11
N MET A 355 14.48 -30.72 2.19
CA MET A 355 15.00 -29.76 1.23
C MET A 355 15.08 -30.37 -0.17
N THR A 356 15.62 -31.58 -0.32
CA THR A 356 15.66 -32.31 -1.60
C THR A 356 14.26 -32.49 -2.18
N ARG A 357 13.25 -32.82 -1.36
CA ARG A 357 11.86 -32.92 -1.82
C ARG A 357 11.26 -31.58 -2.24
N ILE A 358 11.56 -30.51 -1.50
CA ILE A 358 11.13 -29.15 -1.85
C ILE A 358 11.75 -28.73 -3.19
N MET A 359 13.05 -28.91 -3.34
CA MET A 359 13.78 -28.59 -4.57
C MET A 359 13.32 -29.44 -5.76
N GLY A 360 13.08 -30.75 -5.56
CA GLY A 360 12.58 -31.63 -6.60
C GLY A 360 11.12 -31.35 -7.03
N GLY A 361 10.35 -30.63 -6.23
CA GLY A 361 8.97 -30.24 -6.52
C GLY A 361 8.80 -28.80 -7.03
N LEU A 362 9.88 -28.02 -7.10
CA LEU A 362 9.82 -26.58 -7.38
C LEU A 362 9.35 -26.26 -8.80
N ASP A 363 9.64 -27.13 -9.77
CA ASP A 363 9.21 -26.96 -11.17
C ASP A 363 7.68 -26.89 -11.30
N LEU A 364 6.92 -27.58 -10.42
CA LEU A 364 5.46 -27.50 -10.40
C LEU A 364 4.96 -26.09 -10.09
N LEU A 365 5.72 -25.31 -9.31
CA LEU A 365 5.37 -23.94 -8.97
C LEU A 365 5.44 -23.03 -10.20
N GLY A 366 6.44 -23.24 -11.06
CA GLY A 366 6.64 -22.48 -12.30
C GLY A 366 5.83 -22.99 -13.51
N ALA A 367 5.57 -24.28 -13.59
CA ALA A 367 4.88 -24.91 -14.73
C ALA A 367 3.48 -24.30 -14.96
N ALA A 368 3.05 -24.23 -16.22
CA ALA A 368 1.77 -23.64 -16.59
C ALA A 368 0.59 -24.42 -15.97
N VAL A 369 -0.51 -23.71 -15.66
CA VAL A 369 -1.73 -24.32 -15.11
C VAL A 369 -2.31 -25.38 -16.06
N GLY A 370 -2.18 -25.18 -17.38
CA GLY A 370 -2.61 -26.15 -18.39
C GLY A 370 -1.86 -27.47 -18.33
N ASP A 371 -0.62 -27.46 -17.81
CA ASP A 371 0.26 -28.62 -17.69
C ASP A 371 0.23 -29.22 -16.27
N GLY A 372 -0.71 -28.78 -15.43
CA GLY A 372 -0.85 -29.24 -14.04
C GLY A 372 0.00 -28.50 -13.01
N GLY A 373 0.66 -27.40 -13.39
CA GLY A 373 1.43 -26.55 -12.49
C GLY A 373 0.64 -25.38 -11.87
N PHE A 374 1.34 -24.48 -11.17
CA PHE A 374 0.74 -23.31 -10.52
C PHE A 374 0.90 -22.00 -11.30
N GLY A 375 1.71 -21.98 -12.36
CA GLY A 375 1.93 -20.84 -13.25
C GLY A 375 2.65 -19.65 -12.59
N ASP A 376 3.39 -19.88 -11.51
CA ASP A 376 4.09 -18.85 -10.75
C ASP A 376 5.62 -19.03 -10.81
N GLU A 377 6.17 -18.78 -12.00
CA GLU A 377 7.63 -18.83 -12.24
C GLU A 377 8.42 -17.93 -11.29
N GLN A 378 7.82 -16.84 -10.82
CA GLN A 378 8.49 -15.95 -9.89
C GLN A 378 8.57 -16.56 -8.49
N ALA A 379 7.47 -17.11 -7.97
CA ALA A 379 7.47 -17.79 -6.67
C ALA A 379 8.45 -18.97 -6.65
N MET A 380 8.59 -19.67 -7.78
CA MET A 380 9.64 -20.67 -7.98
C MET A 380 11.04 -20.07 -7.76
N ARG A 381 11.41 -19.02 -8.50
CA ARG A 381 12.73 -18.39 -8.39
C ARG A 381 13.00 -17.76 -7.02
N ILE A 382 11.99 -17.16 -6.35
CA ILE A 382 12.14 -16.69 -4.96
C ILE A 382 12.54 -17.84 -4.04
N THR A 383 11.81 -18.96 -4.15
CA THR A 383 12.00 -20.10 -3.26
C THR A 383 13.40 -20.69 -3.43
N MET A 384 13.87 -20.80 -4.68
CA MET A 384 15.26 -21.18 -4.98
C MET A 384 16.27 -20.22 -4.35
N LEU A 385 16.09 -18.91 -4.51
CA LEU A 385 16.99 -17.90 -3.92
C LEU A 385 16.98 -17.92 -2.38
N VAL A 386 15.83 -18.15 -1.75
CA VAL A 386 15.72 -18.29 -0.29
C VAL A 386 16.45 -19.53 0.20
N ALA A 387 16.31 -20.66 -0.50
CA ALA A 387 16.99 -21.91 -0.18
C ALA A 387 18.51 -21.78 -0.32
N LEU A 388 18.99 -21.20 -1.44
CA LEU A 388 20.42 -21.06 -1.74
C LEU A 388 21.14 -20.02 -0.88
N LEU A 389 20.45 -18.93 -0.50
CA LEU A 389 21.09 -17.79 0.16
C LEU A 389 20.83 -17.72 1.67
N GLY A 390 19.88 -18.50 2.18
CA GLY A 390 19.44 -18.43 3.57
C GLY A 390 18.88 -17.05 3.97
N ARG A 391 18.53 -16.21 2.99
CA ARG A 391 18.03 -14.84 3.22
C ARG A 391 16.53 -14.84 3.41
N ARG A 392 16.03 -13.80 4.08
CA ARG A 392 14.58 -13.66 4.29
C ARG A 392 13.91 -13.42 2.94
N VAL A 393 12.73 -14.01 2.74
CA VAL A 393 11.87 -13.75 1.58
C VAL A 393 11.71 -12.25 1.32
N SER A 394 11.53 -11.43 2.36
CA SER A 394 11.42 -9.98 2.22
C SER A 394 12.65 -9.31 1.63
N GLU A 395 13.85 -9.82 1.91
CA GLU A 395 15.12 -9.28 1.41
C GLU A 395 15.31 -9.67 -0.06
N ILE A 396 14.98 -10.92 -0.41
CA ILE A 396 14.94 -11.38 -1.81
C ILE A 396 13.93 -10.59 -2.64
N CYS A 397 12.72 -10.39 -2.10
CA CYS A 397 11.67 -9.64 -2.76
C CYS A 397 11.96 -8.14 -2.93
N LEU A 398 12.99 -7.61 -2.28
CA LEU A 398 13.42 -6.20 -2.36
C LEU A 398 14.69 -5.99 -3.18
N LEU A 399 15.25 -7.05 -3.80
CA LEU A 399 16.43 -6.93 -4.66
C LEU A 399 16.20 -5.92 -5.82
N ASP A 400 17.22 -5.12 -6.10
CA ASP A 400 17.24 -4.14 -7.19
C ASP A 400 17.19 -4.79 -8.56
N ARG A 401 16.99 -4.01 -9.64
CA ARG A 401 17.00 -4.56 -11.01
C ARG A 401 18.27 -5.33 -11.33
N ASP A 402 19.39 -4.78 -10.88
CA ASP A 402 20.71 -5.30 -11.14
C ASP A 402 21.44 -5.42 -9.81
N PRO A 403 21.17 -6.49 -9.03
CA PRO A 403 21.69 -6.65 -7.69
C PRO A 403 23.07 -7.31 -7.71
N LEU A 404 23.60 -7.67 -8.87
CA LEU A 404 24.87 -8.37 -9.01
C LEU A 404 26.02 -7.37 -9.21
N LEU A 405 27.02 -7.47 -8.36
CA LEU A 405 28.26 -6.71 -8.43
C LEU A 405 29.40 -7.66 -8.82
N PRO A 406 30.42 -7.17 -9.55
CA PRO A 406 31.60 -7.98 -9.85
C PRO A 406 32.33 -8.35 -8.55
N LEU A 407 32.89 -9.56 -8.49
CA LEU A 407 33.90 -9.87 -7.50
C LEU A 407 35.14 -9.03 -7.83
N SER A 408 35.58 -8.19 -6.89
CA SER A 408 36.90 -7.56 -6.99
C SER A 408 37.94 -8.67 -7.12
N PRO A 409 38.93 -8.57 -8.02
CA PRO A 409 40.00 -9.54 -8.05
C PRO A 409 40.72 -9.45 -6.71
N THR A 410 40.56 -10.48 -5.89
CA THR A 410 41.38 -10.67 -4.71
C THR A 410 42.81 -10.74 -5.22
N THR A 411 43.69 -9.89 -4.67
CA THR A 411 45.14 -10.03 -4.83
C THR A 411 45.48 -11.50 -4.63
N PRO A 412 46.16 -12.18 -5.57
CA PRO A 412 46.40 -13.61 -5.45
C PRO A 412 47.06 -13.87 -4.09
N SER A 413 46.39 -14.67 -3.27
CA SER A 413 46.91 -15.15 -2.00
C SER A 413 48.32 -15.70 -2.26
N SER A 414 49.30 -15.26 -1.47
CA SER A 414 50.66 -15.78 -1.55
C SER A 414 50.63 -17.31 -1.63
N PRO A 415 51.42 -17.93 -2.51
CA PRO A 415 51.41 -19.37 -2.69
C PRO A 415 51.88 -20.03 -1.38
N GLY A 416 50.96 -20.60 -0.60
CA GLY A 416 51.32 -21.31 0.63
C GLY A 416 50.29 -21.44 1.74
N ASP A 417 49.03 -21.01 1.60
CA ASP A 417 48.01 -21.24 2.64
C ASP A 417 47.15 -22.48 2.31
N PRO A 418 47.33 -23.62 3.00
CA PRO A 418 46.60 -24.87 2.74
C PRO A 418 45.20 -24.90 3.37
N ALA A 419 44.59 -23.74 3.62
CA ALA A 419 43.24 -23.61 4.19
C ALA A 419 42.23 -22.99 3.21
N ALA A 420 42.63 -22.73 1.95
CA ALA A 420 41.77 -22.23 0.87
C ALA A 420 41.24 -23.36 -0.03
N ASP A 421 40.98 -24.55 0.54
CA ASP A 421 40.42 -25.69 -0.16
C ASP A 421 38.88 -25.70 -0.02
N GLY A 422 38.17 -25.51 -1.14
CA GLY A 422 36.77 -25.92 -1.29
C GLY A 422 35.82 -24.87 -1.86
N ASP A 423 35.47 -23.84 -1.09
CA ASP A 423 34.25 -23.05 -1.35
C ASP A 423 34.47 -21.73 -2.11
N GLU A 424 35.65 -21.11 -2.01
CA GLU A 424 35.90 -19.80 -2.65
C GLU A 424 36.10 -19.88 -4.17
N GLN A 425 36.48 -21.06 -4.70
CA GLN A 425 36.77 -21.26 -6.12
C GLN A 425 35.52 -21.30 -7.02
N GLY A 426 34.32 -21.35 -6.43
CA GLY A 426 33.04 -21.37 -7.15
C GLY A 426 32.25 -20.06 -7.11
N LEU A 427 32.71 -19.04 -6.40
CA LEU A 427 32.00 -17.76 -6.25
C LEU A 427 32.31 -16.87 -7.46
N VAL A 428 31.28 -16.33 -8.10
CA VAL A 428 31.43 -15.61 -9.40
C VAL A 428 30.92 -14.17 -9.38
N ALA A 429 30.15 -13.78 -8.36
CA ALA A 429 29.64 -12.43 -8.20
C ALA A 429 29.42 -12.10 -6.71
N LYS A 430 29.19 -10.82 -6.40
CA LYS A 430 28.58 -10.40 -5.14
C LYS A 430 27.13 -10.04 -5.39
N LEU A 431 26.21 -10.56 -4.59
CA LEU A 431 24.81 -10.15 -4.58
C LEU A 431 24.63 -9.05 -3.54
N ARG A 432 24.20 -7.87 -3.98
CA ARG A 432 23.72 -6.79 -3.12
C ARG A 432 22.26 -7.08 -2.72
N TYR A 433 21.98 -7.09 -1.43
CA TYR A 433 20.67 -7.31 -0.85
C TYR A 433 20.41 -6.33 0.29
N GLN A 434 19.15 -6.05 0.57
CA GLN A 434 18.78 -4.98 1.50
C GLN A 434 18.71 -5.49 2.95
N GLN A 435 19.63 -5.04 3.80
CA GLN A 435 19.56 -5.29 5.24
C GLN A 435 18.62 -4.29 5.91
N THR A 436 17.39 -4.71 6.19
CA THR A 436 16.33 -3.80 6.66
C THR A 436 16.24 -3.65 8.19
N LYS A 437 17.04 -4.39 8.96
CA LYS A 437 16.89 -4.49 10.44
C LYS A 437 18.11 -4.12 11.27
N ILE A 438 19.30 -4.12 10.69
CA ILE A 438 20.56 -3.87 11.42
C ILE A 438 21.27 -2.76 10.68
N ASP A 439 21.44 -1.62 11.35
CA ASP A 439 22.16 -0.47 10.80
C ASP A 439 23.66 -0.80 10.69
N GLY A 440 24.28 -0.42 9.56
CA GLY A 440 25.71 -0.63 9.29
C GLY A 440 26.18 -2.06 9.00
N ALA A 441 25.29 -3.05 8.88
CA ALA A 441 25.68 -4.42 8.50
C ALA A 441 25.95 -4.53 6.98
N PRO A 442 26.85 -5.44 6.53
CA PRO A 442 27.13 -5.63 5.11
C PRO A 442 25.87 -5.97 4.32
N ASP A 443 25.69 -5.29 3.20
CA ASP A 443 24.57 -5.42 2.27
C ASP A 443 24.93 -6.28 1.05
N THR A 444 26.08 -6.98 1.08
CA THR A 444 26.54 -7.84 -0.01
C THR A 444 26.96 -9.21 0.51
N ILE A 445 26.69 -10.26 -0.29
CA ILE A 445 27.19 -11.63 -0.07
C ILE A 445 27.80 -12.17 -1.36
N PRO A 446 28.89 -12.95 -1.32
CA PRO A 446 29.37 -13.63 -2.51
C PRO A 446 28.41 -14.76 -2.92
N VAL A 447 28.27 -15.01 -4.22
CA VAL A 447 27.32 -15.99 -4.76
C VAL A 447 27.91 -16.83 -5.91
N HIS A 448 27.41 -18.05 -6.05
CA HIS A 448 27.76 -19.00 -7.11
C HIS A 448 27.04 -18.69 -8.44
N ALA A 449 27.49 -19.35 -9.51
CA ALA A 449 26.95 -19.17 -10.86
C ALA A 449 25.46 -19.53 -10.98
N GLU A 450 24.96 -20.47 -10.18
CA GLU A 450 23.54 -20.84 -10.14
C GLU A 450 22.65 -19.68 -9.70
N VAL A 451 23.04 -18.96 -8.65
CA VAL A 451 22.31 -17.75 -8.17
C VAL A 451 22.31 -16.68 -9.26
N VAL A 452 23.43 -16.49 -9.95
CA VAL A 452 23.53 -15.54 -11.08
C VAL A 452 22.58 -15.94 -12.22
N ALA A 453 22.49 -17.23 -12.54
CA ALA A 453 21.57 -17.73 -13.57
C ALA A 453 20.11 -17.47 -13.19
N ILE A 454 19.70 -17.79 -11.95
CA ILE A 454 18.34 -17.55 -11.45
C ILE A 454 17.98 -16.05 -11.53
N ILE A 455 18.91 -15.16 -11.13
CA ILE A 455 18.69 -13.71 -11.21
C ILE A 455 18.53 -13.26 -12.66
N ARG A 456 19.34 -13.75 -13.59
CA ARG A 456 19.23 -13.42 -15.02
C ARG A 456 17.92 -13.92 -15.63
N GLU A 457 17.47 -15.11 -15.30
CA GLU A 457 16.17 -15.62 -15.74
C GLU A 457 15.01 -14.79 -15.19
N GLN A 458 15.06 -14.44 -13.90
CA GLN A 458 14.07 -13.55 -13.29
C GLN A 458 14.09 -12.18 -13.98
N GLN A 459 15.27 -11.68 -14.34
CA GLN A 459 15.42 -10.43 -15.05
C GLN A 459 14.73 -10.47 -16.43
N GLN A 460 14.93 -11.55 -17.19
CA GLN A 460 14.30 -11.76 -18.50
C GLN A 460 12.79 -11.94 -18.39
N TRP A 461 12.33 -12.71 -17.40
CA TRP A 461 10.91 -12.88 -17.10
C TRP A 461 10.25 -11.53 -16.83
N ALA A 462 10.84 -10.70 -15.96
CA ALA A 462 10.30 -9.38 -15.63
C ALA A 462 10.25 -8.43 -16.85
N GLN A 463 11.22 -8.52 -17.76
CA GLN A 463 11.20 -7.77 -19.02
C GLN A 463 10.03 -8.20 -19.93
N ARG A 464 9.85 -9.51 -20.14
CA ARG A 464 8.72 -10.04 -20.93
C ARG A 464 7.38 -9.64 -20.32
N PHE A 465 7.25 -9.84 -19.01
CA PHE A 465 6.05 -9.46 -18.28
C PHE A 465 5.73 -7.96 -18.43
N LEU A 466 6.73 -7.08 -18.31
CA LEU A 466 6.53 -5.63 -18.49
C LEU A 466 6.27 -5.22 -19.93
N ALA A 467 6.87 -5.88 -20.93
CA ALA A 467 6.56 -5.60 -22.32
C ALA A 467 5.09 -5.90 -22.64
N GLU A 468 4.55 -6.97 -22.06
CA GLU A 468 3.17 -7.40 -22.26
C GLU A 468 2.16 -6.64 -21.35
N HIS A 469 2.57 -6.29 -20.13
CA HIS A 469 1.65 -5.82 -19.08
C HIS A 469 1.99 -4.44 -18.49
N GLY A 470 3.16 -3.87 -18.79
CA GLY A 470 3.67 -2.62 -18.21
C GLY A 470 3.16 -1.34 -18.89
N ALA A 471 3.53 -0.21 -18.29
CA ALA A 471 3.47 1.13 -18.88
C ALA A 471 4.90 1.62 -19.13
N PRO A 472 5.15 2.60 -20.04
CA PRO A 472 6.48 3.05 -20.42
C PRO A 472 7.33 3.56 -19.26
N GLY A 473 8.64 3.39 -19.37
CA GLY A 473 9.61 4.11 -18.54
C GLY A 473 9.82 3.59 -17.11
N ARG A 474 9.17 2.48 -16.70
CA ARG A 474 9.53 1.81 -15.44
C ARG A 474 10.70 0.85 -15.61
N THR A 475 11.81 1.15 -14.95
CA THR A 475 12.83 0.16 -14.60
C THR A 475 12.36 -0.63 -13.38
N PRO A 476 12.21 -1.96 -13.46
CA PRO A 476 11.76 -2.75 -12.32
C PRO A 476 12.91 -2.99 -11.34
N ASN A 477 12.67 -2.99 -10.03
CA ASN A 477 13.49 -3.81 -9.13
C ASN A 477 13.38 -5.29 -9.61
N THR A 478 14.40 -6.15 -9.48
CA THR A 478 14.34 -7.54 -10.03
C THR A 478 13.10 -8.29 -9.61
N CYS A 479 12.55 -7.90 -8.46
CA CYS A 479 11.31 -8.39 -7.89
C CYS A 479 10.22 -7.30 -7.84
N SER A 480 9.91 -6.62 -8.95
CA SER A 480 8.73 -5.75 -9.04
C SER A 480 7.45 -6.60 -9.08
N TRP A 481 7.04 -7.15 -7.95
CA TRP A 481 5.85 -7.99 -7.79
C TRP A 481 4.60 -7.30 -8.36
N PRO A 482 4.02 -7.82 -9.45
CA PRO A 482 2.64 -7.57 -9.80
C PRO A 482 1.78 -8.51 -8.95
N ARG A 483 0.81 -7.98 -8.22
CA ARG A 483 -0.39 -8.73 -7.83
C ARG A 483 -1.60 -8.03 -8.41
#